data_AF-A0AAE2RX75-F1
#
_entry.id   AF-A0AAE2RX75-F1
#
_cell.length_a   1.000
_cell.length_b   1.000
_cell.length_c   1.000
_cell.angle_alpha   90.00
_cell.angle_beta   90.00
_cell.angle_gamma   90.00
#
_symmetry.space_group_name_H-M   'P 1'
#
loop_
_entity.id
_entity.type
_entity.pdbx_description
1 polymer ?
#
loop_
_entity_poly.entity_id
_entity_poly.type
_entity_poly.pdbx_seq_one_letter_code
_entity_poly.pdbx_strand_id
1 'polypeptide(L)' 'MVQDYYSLIKRIRAMRRDYPNLTIEQKNLLMNMELKIEAKYIKPNECHTKSEKKKLKQKINEIRRHNAKNHIENK' A
#
# COMPACT_ATOMS: atom_id res chain seq x y z
N MET A 1 5.17 -2.45 -21.43
CA MET A 1 4.85 -3.72 -20.73
C MET A 1 4.83 -3.43 -19.24
N VAL A 2 3.66 -3.38 -18.61
CA VAL A 2 3.55 -3.19 -17.16
C VAL A 2 4.08 -4.48 -16.51
N GLN A 3 5.21 -4.41 -15.80
CA GLN A 3 5.72 -5.57 -15.08
C GLN A 3 4.70 -5.99 -14.03
N ASP A 4 4.19 -7.22 -14.13
CA ASP A 4 3.27 -7.75 -13.13
C ASP A 4 3.92 -7.79 -11.76
N TYR A 5 3.17 -7.36 -10.74
CA TYR A 5 3.64 -7.28 -9.36
C TYR A 5 4.28 -8.59 -8.84
N TYR A 6 3.70 -9.73 -9.20
CA TYR A 6 4.22 -11.06 -8.86
C TYR A 6 5.58 -11.35 -9.53
N SER A 7 5.74 -10.93 -10.79
CA SER A 7 7.00 -11.07 -11.52
C SER A 7 8.11 -10.24 -10.87
N LEU A 8 7.79 -9.03 -10.39
CA LEU A 8 8.72 -8.14 -9.71
C LEU A 8 9.19 -8.73 -8.37
N ILE A 9 8.27 -9.28 -7.56
CA ILE A 9 8.63 -9.98 -6.32
C ILE A 9 9.54 -11.17 -6.58
N LYS A 10 9.23 -11.99 -7.60
CA LYS A 10 10.06 -13.16 -7.93
C LYS A 10 11.49 -12.74 -8.28
N ARG A 11 11.64 -11.64 -9.02
CA ARG A 11 12.94 -11.06 -9.38
C ARG A 11 13.71 -10.52 -8.18
N ILE A 12 13.05 -9.77 -7.30
CA ILE A 12 13.67 -9.28 -6.05
C ILE A 12 14.17 -10.45 -5.19
N ARG A 13 13.36 -11.51 -5.03
CA ARG A 13 13.75 -12.70 -4.27
C ARG A 13 14.98 -13.41 -4.87
N ALA A 14 15.05 -13.50 -6.19
CA ALA A 14 16.23 -14.07 -6.86
C ALA A 14 17.48 -13.22 -6.58
N MET A 15 17.41 -11.91 -6.80
CA MET A 15 18.54 -11.00 -6.57
C MET A 15 18.97 -10.92 -5.10
N ARG A 16 18.05 -11.03 -4.14
CA ARG A 16 18.40 -11.11 -2.72
C ARG A 16 19.20 -12.37 -2.37
N ARG A 17 18.90 -13.51 -3.01
CA ARG A 17 19.67 -14.74 -2.79
C ARG A 17 21.10 -14.62 -3.32
N ASP A 18 21.26 -13.92 -4.44
CA ASP A 18 22.56 -13.72 -5.08
C ASP A 18 23.29 -12.45 -4.62
N TYR A 19 22.80 -11.76 -3.57
CA TYR A 19 23.28 -10.45 -3.13
C TYR A 19 24.80 -10.32 -2.95
N PRO A 20 25.53 -11.32 -2.39
CA PRO A 20 26.98 -11.25 -2.25
C PRO A 20 27.72 -11.10 -3.59
N ASN A 21 27.14 -11.63 -4.67
CA ASN A 21 27.73 -11.68 -6.00
C ASN A 21 27.27 -10.52 -6.90
N LEU A 22 26.42 -9.62 -6.39
CA LEU A 22 25.90 -8.50 -7.17
C LEU A 22 26.91 -7.36 -7.29
N THR A 23 26.99 -6.77 -8.49
CA THR A 23 27.69 -5.49 -8.71
C THR A 23 26.95 -4.34 -8.02
N ILE A 24 27.62 -3.18 -7.90
CA ILE A 24 27.03 -1.98 -7.31
C ILE A 24 25.79 -1.54 -8.11
N GLU A 25 25.84 -1.58 -9.44
CA GLU A 25 24.69 -1.22 -10.28
C GLU A 25 23.50 -2.15 -10.05
N GLN A 26 23.77 -3.45 -9.89
CA GLN A 26 22.74 -4.45 -9.61
C GLN A 26 22.13 -4.26 -8.22
N LYS A 27 22.93 -3.86 -7.22
CA LYS A 27 22.43 -3.51 -5.88
C LYS A 27 21.54 -2.27 -5.93
N ASN A 28 21.92 -1.25 -6.69
CA ASN A 28 21.08 -0.07 -6.92
C ASN A 28 19.76 -0.43 -7.63
N LEU A 29 19.82 -1.34 -8.60
CA LEU A 29 18.62 -1.86 -9.26
C LEU A 29 17.70 -2.60 -8.29
N LEU A 30 18.26 -3.45 -7.42
CA LEU A 30 17.51 -4.15 -6.38
C LEU A 30 16.81 -3.16 -5.46
N MET A 31 17.54 -2.17 -4.94
CA MET A 31 17.00 -1.13 -4.07
C MET A 31 15.85 -0.37 -4.74
N ASN A 32 15.99 0.01 -6.02
CA ASN A 32 14.92 0.67 -6.78
C ASN A 32 13.67 -0.21 -6.94
N MET A 33 13.83 -1.52 -7.12
CA MET A 33 12.68 -2.44 -7.21
C MET A 33 11.97 -2.60 -5.86
N GLU A 34 12.72 -2.62 -4.76
CA GLU A 34 12.17 -2.70 -3.40
C GLU A 34 11.35 -1.44 -3.05
N LEU A 35 11.90 -0.25 -3.33
CA LEU A 35 11.20 1.02 -3.12
C LEU A 35 9.88 1.11 -3.88
N LYS A 36 9.84 0.61 -5.12
CA LYS A 36 8.59 0.56 -5.91
C LYS A 36 7.52 -0.31 -5.26
N ILE A 37 7.91 -1.41 -4.61
CA ILE A 37 6.96 -2.26 -3.88
C ILE A 37 6.48 -1.55 -2.63
N GLU A 38 7.39 -0.97 -1.85
CA GLU A 38 7.01 -0.24 -0.63
C GLU A 38 6.09 0.94 -0.92
N ALA A 39 6.36 1.71 -1.98
CA ALA A 39 5.51 2.80 -2.44
C ALA A 39 4.08 2.35 -2.74
N LYS A 40 3.89 1.14 -3.29
CA LYS A 40 2.55 0.57 -3.52
C LYS A 40 1.79 0.30 -2.21
N TYR A 41 2.52 0.04 -1.12
CA TYR A 41 1.95 -0.21 0.21
C TYR A 41 1.77 1.05 1.06
N ILE A 42 2.45 2.14 0.71
CA ILE A 42 2.25 3.43 1.34
C ILE A 42 0.86 3.94 0.93
N LYS A 43 -0.13 3.66 1.78
CA LYS A 43 -1.43 4.32 1.70
C LYS A 43 -1.32 5.69 2.36
N PRO A 44 -1.81 6.77 1.73
CA PRO A 44 -1.92 8.04 2.41
C PRO A 44 -2.78 7.84 3.66
N ASN A 45 -2.27 8.26 4.80
CA ASN A 45 -3.05 8.27 6.02
C ASN A 45 -4.04 9.43 5.88
N GLU A 46 -5.35 9.16 5.78
CA GLU A 46 -6.38 10.19 5.61
C GLU A 46 -6.48 11.16 6.79
N CYS A 47 -5.78 10.86 7.89
CA CYS A 47 -5.76 11.68 9.10
C CYS A 47 -4.32 11.87 9.56
N HIS A 48 -3.94 13.12 9.82
CA HIS A 48 -2.63 13.49 10.32
C HIS A 48 -2.60 13.54 11.85
N THR A 49 -3.77 13.71 12.50
CA THR A 49 -3.90 13.77 13.96
C THR A 49 -4.89 12.74 14.53
N LYS A 50 -4.75 12.44 15.84
CA LYS A 50 -5.69 11.56 16.55
C LYS A 50 -7.12 12.13 16.58
N SER A 51 -7.25 13.46 16.62
CA SER A 51 -8.55 14.16 16.65
C SER A 51 -9.27 14.06 15.30
N GLU A 52 -8.55 14.23 14.18
CA GLU A 52 -9.09 14.00 12.83
C GLU A 52 -9.58 12.56 12.66
N LYS A 53 -8.78 11.59 13.10
CA LYS A 53 -9.16 10.16 13.07
C LYS A 53 -10.43 9.89 13.87
N LYS A 54 -10.62 10.56 15.01
CA LYS A 54 -11.83 10.46 15.84
C LYS A 54 -13.04 11.06 15.12
N LYS A 55 -12.91 12.25 14.53
CA LYS A 55 -13.97 12.93 13.77
C LYS A 55 -14.42 12.12 12.55
N LEU A 56 -13.47 11.56 11.79
CA LEU A 56 -13.77 10.73 10.63
C LEU A 56 -14.56 9.47 11.02
N LYS A 57 -14.16 8.78 12.10
CA LYS A 57 -14.90 7.64 12.65
C LYS A 57 -16.32 8.00 13.08
N GLN A 58 -16.50 9.14 13.74
CA GLN A 58 -17.83 9.62 14.16
C GLN A 58 -18.74 9.84 12.95
N LYS A 59 -18.24 10.57 11.92
CA LYS A 59 -18.98 10.81 10.68
C LYS A 59 -19.37 9.52 9.95
N ILE A 60 -18.45 8.56 9.83
CA ILE A 60 -18.74 7.24 9.22
C ILE A 60 -19.84 6.50 9.99
N ASN A 61 -19.80 6.53 11.32
CA ASN A 61 -20.82 5.89 12.15
C ASN A 61 -22.19 6.57 12.04
N GLU A 62 -22.23 7.90 11.94
CA GLU A 62 -23.46 8.65 11.70
C GLU A 62 -24.09 8.27 10.36
N ILE A 63 -23.29 8.25 9.28
CA ILE A 63 -23.75 7.82 7.96
C ILE A 63 -24.26 6.38 8.00
N ARG A 64 -23.53 5.46 8.66
CA ARG A 64 -23.96 4.06 8.80
C ARG A 64 -25.30 3.94 9.53
N ARG A 65 -25.50 4.68 10.62
CA ARG A 65 -26.78 4.69 11.36
C ARG A 65 -27.91 5.26 10.53
N HIS A 66 -27.65 6.36 9.82
CA HIS A 66 -28.62 6.98 8.93
C HIS A 66 -29.06 6.02 7.81
N ASN A 67 -28.11 5.37 7.13
CA ASN A 67 -28.39 4.43 6.05
C ASN A 67 -29.14 3.19 6.55
N ALA A 68 -28.79 2.68 7.73
CA ALA A 68 -29.52 1.58 8.37
C ALA A 68 -30.95 1.96 8.72
N LYS A 69 -31.18 3.19 9.22
CA LYS A 69 -32.52 3.70 9.54
C LYS A 69 -33.39 3.90 8.29
N ASN A 70 -32.78 4.28 7.18
CA ASN A 70 -33.49 4.63 5.94
C ASN A 70 -33.52 3.48 4.91
N HIS A 71 -33.11 2.26 5.28
CA HIS A 71 -33.04 1.09 4.39
C HIS A 71 -32.34 1.38 3.04
N ILE A 72 -31.29 2.20 3.08
CA ILE A 72 -30.52 2.52 1.87
C ILE A 72 -29.62 1.32 1.59
N GLU A 73 -30.05 0.44 0.68
CA GLU A 73 -29.23 -0.63 0.15
C GLU A 73 -28.16 -0.06 -0.78
N ASN A 74 -26.89 -0.35 -0.49
CA ASN A 74 -25.81 -0.07 -1.42
C ASN A 74 -25.97 -1.04 -2.61
N LYS A 75 -26.45 -0.54 -3.76
CA LYS A 75 -26.39 -1.25 -5.05
C LYS A 75 -24.94 -1.49 -5.48
#